data_AF-A0A7L8AJK3-F1
#
_entry.id   AF-A0A7L8AJK3-F1
#
_cell.length_a   1.000
_cell.length_b   1.000
_cell.length_c   1.000
_cell.angle_alpha   90.00
_cell.angle_beta   90.00
_cell.angle_gamma   90.00
#
_symmetry.space_group_name_H-M   'P 1'
#
loop_
_entity.id
_entity.type
_entity.pdbx_description
1 polymer ?
#
loop_
_entity_poly.entity_id
_entity_poly.type
_entity_poly.pdbx_seq_one_letter_code
_entity_poly.pdbx_strand_id
1 'polypeptide(L)'
;MGENKHIEELDAFAKKYVKEIEFEKAPADFTSSIMNTINEEKRSAVFKTSALISKKGWFLIAASVFAVLFLSFTNSKENAITYPEIDFSFLEKFQSLNVFEGITISNTVFYSVFFFGFMLLFQLVFLKKYFEKRLN
;
A
#
# COMPACT_ATOMS: atom_id res chain seq x y z
N MET A 1 72.05 5.82 29.81
CA MET A 1 71.36 4.53 29.61
C MET A 1 70.46 4.28 30.82
N GLY A 2 69.21 4.73 30.82
CA GLY A 2 68.35 4.63 32.02
C GLY A 2 66.84 4.77 31.78
N GLU A 3 66.40 5.39 30.67
CA GLU A 3 64.97 5.69 30.46
C GLU A 3 64.08 4.51 30.06
N ASN A 4 64.64 3.38 29.59
CA ASN A 4 63.83 2.27 29.06
C ASN A 4 63.40 1.23 30.10
N LYS A 5 63.83 1.34 31.37
CA LYS A 5 63.52 0.33 32.40
C LYS A 5 62.09 0.38 32.93
N HIS A 6 61.44 1.54 32.86
CA HIS A 6 60.08 1.71 33.39
C HIS A 6 58.97 1.37 32.39
N ILE A 7 59.30 1.18 31.11
CA ILE A 7 58.32 0.88 30.07
C ILE A 7 57.78 -0.55 30.23
N GLU A 8 58.66 -1.50 30.59
CA GLU A 8 58.27 -2.88 30.87
C GLU A 8 57.45 -3.00 32.17
N GLU A 9 57.76 -2.19 33.19
CA GLU A 9 56.99 -2.14 34.43
C GLU A 9 55.58 -1.57 34.19
N LEU A 10 55.47 -0.51 33.38
CA LEU A 10 54.18 0.08 32.99
C LEU A 10 53.34 -0.88 32.13
N ASP A 11 53.97 -1.61 31.20
CA ASP A 11 53.28 -2.63 30.39
C ASP A 11 52.81 -3.80 31.26
N ALA A 12 53.66 -4.29 32.18
CA ALA A 12 53.30 -5.33 33.13
C ALA A 12 52.15 -4.89 34.06
N PHE A 13 52.15 -3.63 34.50
CA PHE A 13 51.08 -3.04 35.28
C PHE A 13 49.77 -2.97 34.47
N ALA A 14 49.79 -2.38 33.27
CA ALA A 14 48.62 -2.30 32.40
C ALA A 14 48.04 -3.69 32.10
N LYS A 15 48.89 -4.66 31.80
CA LYS A 15 48.51 -6.03 31.50
C LYS A 15 47.92 -6.76 32.72
N LYS A 16 48.39 -6.45 33.93
CA LYS A 16 47.81 -6.97 35.18
C LYS A 16 46.40 -6.44 35.39
N TYR A 17 46.21 -5.12 35.28
CA TYR A 17 44.89 -4.50 35.46
C TYR A 17 43.89 -4.92 34.39
N VAL A 18 44.29 -4.98 33.11
CA VAL A 18 43.42 -5.45 32.02
C VAL A 18 42.99 -6.90 32.21
N LYS A 19 43.81 -7.73 32.87
CA LYS A 19 43.53 -9.14 33.12
C LYS A 19 42.72 -9.38 34.40
N GLU A 20 42.78 -8.45 35.35
CA GLU A 20 41.96 -8.42 36.58
C GLU A 20 40.55 -7.85 36.33
N ILE A 21 40.34 -7.14 35.23
CA ILE A 21 39.00 -6.76 34.79
C ILE A 21 38.28 -8.02 34.31
N GLU A 22 37.26 -8.44 35.06
CA GLU A 22 36.34 -9.48 34.59
C GLU A 22 35.71 -9.00 33.28
N PHE A 23 35.94 -9.76 32.21
CA PHE A 23 35.26 -9.51 30.94
C PHE A 23 33.76 -9.73 31.15
N GLU A 24 33.01 -8.64 31.21
CA GLU A 24 31.55 -8.68 31.11
C GLU A 24 31.18 -9.27 29.76
N LYS A 25 30.93 -10.59 29.75
CA LYS A 25 30.49 -11.29 28.57
C LYS A 25 29.07 -10.86 28.30
N ALA A 26 28.84 -10.30 27.10
CA ALA A 26 27.48 -10.04 26.65
C ALA A 26 26.63 -11.30 26.84
N PRO A 27 25.38 -11.17 27.33
CA PRO A 27 24.50 -12.32 27.49
C PRO A 27 24.40 -13.07 26.16
N ALA A 28 24.25 -14.40 26.23
CA ALA A 28 24.24 -15.26 25.04
C ALA A 28 23.20 -14.80 23.99
N ASP A 29 22.14 -14.17 24.46
CA ASP A 29 21.01 -13.67 23.66
C ASP A 29 21.10 -12.17 23.30
N PHE A 30 22.25 -11.53 23.47
CA PHE A 30 22.39 -10.09 23.18
C PHE A 30 22.06 -9.79 21.71
N THR A 31 22.62 -10.56 20.79
CA THR A 31 22.40 -10.36 19.34
C THR A 31 20.96 -10.69 18.95
N SER A 32 20.36 -11.74 19.52
CA SER A 32 18.98 -12.13 19.21
C SER A 32 17.98 -11.10 19.75
N SER A 33 18.21 -10.57 20.96
CA SER A 33 17.40 -9.51 21.56
C SER A 33 17.43 -8.23 20.71
N ILE A 34 18.62 -7.76 20.32
CA ILE A 34 18.75 -6.57 19.46
C ILE A 34 18.11 -6.80 18.09
N MET A 35 18.33 -7.98 17.48
CA MET A 35 17.75 -8.28 16.17
C MET A 35 16.23 -8.36 16.22
N ASN A 36 15.66 -8.89 17.31
CA ASN A 36 14.21 -8.89 17.53
C ASN A 36 13.66 -7.46 17.67
N THR A 37 14.27 -6.62 18.51
CA THR A 37 13.84 -5.22 18.68
C THR A 37 13.89 -4.45 17.35
N ILE A 38 14.97 -4.62 16.58
CA ILE A 38 15.13 -3.99 15.26
C ILE A 38 14.05 -4.47 14.28
N ASN A 39 13.71 -5.76 14.29
CA ASN A 39 12.69 -6.32 13.40
C ASN A 39 11.27 -5.86 13.77
N GLU A 40 10.96 -5.74 15.06
CA GLU A 40 9.68 -5.21 15.54
C GLU A 40 9.50 -3.73 15.15
N GLU A 41 10.55 -2.93 15.35
CA GLU A 41 10.53 -1.50 15.02
C GLU A 41 10.42 -1.28 13.49
N LYS A 42 11.17 -2.03 12.69
CA LYS A 42 11.11 -1.99 11.21
C LYS A 42 9.73 -2.43 10.67
N ARG A 43 9.08 -3.44 11.25
CA ARG A 43 7.71 -3.82 10.85
C ARG A 43 6.71 -2.71 11.13
N SER A 44 6.87 -1.95 12.22
CA SER A 44 5.95 -0.85 12.55
C SER A 44 6.13 0.38 11.65
N ALA A 45 7.36 0.66 11.22
CA ALA A 45 7.69 1.86 10.46
C ALA A 45 7.49 1.71 8.94
N VAL A 46 7.72 0.51 8.38
CA VAL A 46 7.75 0.31 6.92
C VAL A 46 6.35 0.11 6.31
N PHE A 47 5.35 -0.28 7.09
CA PHE A 47 4.01 -0.61 6.58
C PHE A 47 2.91 0.40 6.92
N LYS A 48 3.26 1.67 7.19
CA LYS A 48 2.24 2.72 7.23
C LYS A 48 1.89 3.14 5.80
N THR A 49 1.29 2.23 5.03
CA THR A 49 0.69 2.55 3.73
C THR A 49 -0.48 3.47 3.98
N SER A 50 -0.21 4.77 4.04
CA SER A 50 -1.22 5.80 3.99
C SER A 50 -1.98 5.62 2.68
N ALA A 51 -3.23 5.19 2.76
CA ALA A 51 -4.07 5.09 1.58
C ALA A 51 -4.20 6.50 0.98
N LEU A 52 -3.73 6.70 -0.26
CA LEU A 52 -3.76 7.98 -0.99
C LEU A 52 -5.15 8.64 -0.97
N ILE A 53 -6.19 7.81 -0.92
CA ILE A 53 -7.57 8.24 -0.75
C ILE A 53 -8.12 7.54 0.48
N SER A 54 -8.65 8.32 1.42
CA SER A 54 -9.31 7.78 2.62
C SER A 54 -10.49 6.89 2.22
N LYS A 55 -10.87 5.92 3.08
CA LYS A 55 -12.05 5.06 2.85
C LYS A 55 -13.32 5.87 2.54
N LYS A 56 -13.43 7.09 3.09
CA LYS A 56 -14.52 8.04 2.83
C LYS A 56 -14.44 8.66 1.43
N GLY A 57 -13.24 9.00 0.96
CA GLY A 57 -13.03 9.55 -0.40
C GLY A 57 -13.42 8.55 -1.49
N TRP A 58 -13.11 7.27 -1.29
CA TRP A 58 -13.55 6.20 -2.22
C TRP A 58 -15.08 6.07 -2.30
N PHE A 59 -15.78 6.24 -1.17
CA PHE A 59 -17.25 6.23 -1.15
C PHE A 59 -17.83 7.42 -1.92
N LEU A 60 -17.23 8.61 -1.78
CA LEU A 60 -17.66 9.82 -2.47
C LEU A 60 -17.48 9.70 -3.99
N ILE A 61 -16.36 9.12 -4.45
CA ILE A 61 -16.11 8.82 -5.87
C ILE A 61 -17.14 7.82 -6.39
N ALA A 62 -17.37 6.72 -5.66
CA ALA A 62 -18.37 5.72 -6.06
C ALA A 62 -19.78 6.31 -6.16
N ALA A 63 -20.18 7.13 -5.18
CA ALA A 63 -21.47 7.80 -5.18
C ALA A 63 -21.61 8.78 -6.36
N SER A 64 -20.56 9.52 -6.70
CA SER A 64 -20.56 10.43 -7.86
C SER A 64 -20.75 9.68 -9.17
N VAL A 65 -20.04 8.56 -9.36
CA VAL A 65 -20.20 7.72 -10.56
C VAL A 65 -21.62 7.15 -10.65
N PHE A 66 -22.15 6.63 -9.54
CA PHE A 66 -23.53 6.12 -9.50
C PHE A 66 -24.57 7.21 -9.79
N ALA A 67 -24.36 8.44 -9.30
CA ALA A 67 -25.26 9.55 -9.57
C ALA A 67 -25.31 9.91 -11.06
N VAL A 68 -24.15 9.95 -11.73
CA VAL A 68 -24.07 10.23 -13.18
C VAL A 68 -24.77 9.13 -13.99
N LEU A 69 -24.56 7.87 -13.62
CA LEU A 69 -25.24 6.75 -14.26
C LEU A 69 -26.76 6.81 -14.03
N PHE A 70 -27.20 7.05 -12.80
CA PHE A 70 -28.62 7.11 -12.46
C PHE A 70 -29.34 8.26 -13.15
N LEU A 71 -28.72 9.45 -13.22
CA LEU A 71 -29.24 10.59 -13.97
C LEU A 71 -29.37 10.23 -15.47
N SER A 72 -28.36 9.60 -16.05
CA SER A 72 -28.39 9.17 -17.46
C SER A 72 -29.54 8.20 -17.77
N PHE A 73 -29.88 7.30 -16.84
CA PHE A 73 -31.01 6.38 -16.99
C PHE A 73 -32.38 7.04 -16.73
N THR A 74 -32.44 8.10 -15.92
CA THR A 74 -33.70 8.76 -15.53
C THR A 74 -34.17 9.80 -16.57
N ASN A 75 -33.23 10.35 -17.36
CA ASN A 75 -33.50 11.38 -18.38
C ASN A 75 -34.24 10.89 -19.65
N SER A 76 -34.94 9.74 -19.61
CA SER A 76 -35.74 9.26 -20.73
C SER A 76 -37.08 10.02 -20.91
N LYS A 77 -37.46 10.93 -20.00
CA LYS A 77 -38.68 11.72 -20.12
C LYS A 77 -38.47 13.15 -19.64
N GLU A 78 -38.40 14.03 -20.63
CA GLU A 78 -38.47 15.49 -20.58
C GLU A 78 -37.28 16.26 -19.97
N ASN A 79 -36.65 16.99 -20.87
CA ASN A 79 -35.52 17.89 -20.68
C ASN A 79 -35.93 19.07 -19.78
N ALA A 80 -35.52 19.07 -18.50
CA ALA A 80 -35.72 20.21 -17.61
C ALA A 80 -34.48 20.56 -16.75
N ILE A 81 -33.30 20.11 -17.16
CA ILE A 81 -32.04 20.44 -16.48
C ILE A 81 -31.03 20.87 -17.54
N THR A 82 -30.72 22.18 -17.59
CA THR A 82 -29.61 22.72 -18.38
C THR A 82 -28.31 22.33 -17.69
N TYR A 83 -27.75 21.20 -18.10
CA TYR A 83 -26.42 20.78 -17.65
C TYR A 83 -25.36 21.73 -18.25
N PRO A 84 -24.27 22.05 -17.52
CA PRO A 84 -23.09 22.59 -18.16
C PRO A 84 -22.64 21.59 -19.24
N GLU A 85 -22.33 22.08 -20.44
CA GLU A 85 -21.78 21.27 -21.53
C GLU A 85 -20.45 20.66 -21.05
N ILE A 86 -20.54 19.43 -20.54
CA ILE A 86 -19.37 18.61 -20.28
C ILE A 86 -18.89 18.17 -21.66
N ASP A 87 -17.76 18.73 -22.09
CA ASP A 87 -17.17 18.38 -23.36
C ASP A 87 -16.67 16.93 -23.33
N PHE A 88 -17.44 16.04 -23.95
CA PHE A 88 -17.08 14.65 -24.17
C PHE A 88 -16.27 14.46 -25.48
N SER A 89 -15.67 15.51 -26.07
CA SER A 89 -14.81 15.40 -27.26
C SER A 89 -13.67 14.38 -27.10
N PHE A 90 -13.28 14.04 -25.85
CA PHE A 90 -12.35 12.95 -25.59
C PHE A 90 -12.90 11.58 -26.00
N LEU A 91 -14.20 11.33 -25.88
CA LEU A 91 -14.85 10.09 -26.31
C LEU A 91 -14.90 9.98 -27.83
N GLU A 92 -15.02 11.10 -28.55
CA GLU A 92 -14.95 11.11 -30.02
C GLU A 92 -13.56 10.62 -30.51
N LYS A 93 -12.50 10.93 -29.76
CA LYS A 93 -11.15 10.40 -30.01
C LYS A 93 -11.01 8.90 -29.71
N PHE A 94 -11.86 8.34 -28.85
CA PHE A 94 -11.94 6.90 -28.64
C PHE A 94 -12.78 6.21 -29.72
N GLN A 95 -13.82 6.87 -30.20
CA GLN A 95 -14.66 6.39 -31.30
C GLN A 95 -13.87 6.36 -32.63
N SER A 96 -12.99 7.34 -32.87
CA SER A 96 -12.13 7.38 -34.06
C SER A 96 -11.08 6.27 -34.15
N LEU A 97 -10.87 5.51 -33.06
CA LEU A 97 -10.03 4.30 -33.10
C LEU A 97 -10.74 3.12 -33.77
N ASN A 98 -12.02 3.23 -34.15
CA ASN A 98 -12.81 2.21 -34.87
C ASN A 98 -12.80 0.79 -34.27
N VAL A 99 -12.32 0.62 -33.04
CA VAL A 99 -12.17 -0.69 -32.39
C VAL A 99 -13.52 -1.37 -32.12
N PHE A 100 -14.58 -0.56 -32.06
CA PHE A 100 -15.95 -1.00 -31.83
C PHE A 100 -16.87 -0.79 -33.04
N GLU A 101 -16.33 -0.32 -34.17
CA GLU A 101 -17.12 -0.09 -35.39
C GLU A 101 -17.54 -1.46 -35.96
N GLY A 102 -18.84 -1.77 -35.88
CA GLY A 102 -19.43 -3.04 -36.33
C GLY A 102 -19.78 -4.04 -35.21
N ILE A 103 -19.46 -3.75 -33.94
CA ILE A 103 -19.82 -4.64 -32.83
C ILE A 103 -21.21 -4.27 -32.30
N THR A 104 -22.23 -5.01 -32.74
CA THR A 104 -23.56 -4.94 -32.13
C THR A 104 -23.56 -5.72 -30.81
N ILE A 105 -23.44 -5.02 -29.69
CA ILE A 105 -23.52 -5.63 -28.36
C ILE A 105 -24.99 -5.96 -28.07
N SER A 106 -25.30 -7.26 -27.91
CA SER A 106 -26.63 -7.67 -27.47
C SER A 106 -26.84 -7.35 -25.99
N ASN A 107 -28.09 -7.09 -25.61
CA ASN A 107 -28.45 -6.82 -24.20
C ASN A 107 -27.97 -7.94 -23.27
N THR A 108 -28.02 -9.20 -23.71
CA THR A 108 -27.51 -10.35 -22.95
C THR A 108 -26.01 -10.25 -22.70
N VAL A 109 -25.22 -9.88 -23.72
CA VAL A 109 -23.77 -9.68 -23.57
C VAL A 109 -23.51 -8.54 -22.59
N PHE A 110 -24.23 -7.42 -22.70
CA PHE A 110 -24.11 -6.30 -21.77
C PHE A 110 -24.39 -6.69 -20.31
N TYR A 111 -25.50 -7.38 -20.04
CA TYR A 111 -25.82 -7.85 -18.69
C TYR A 111 -24.79 -8.85 -18.17
N SER A 112 -24.27 -9.72 -19.03
CA SER A 112 -23.26 -10.70 -18.63
C SER A 112 -21.95 -10.04 -18.23
N VAL A 113 -21.47 -9.06 -19.01
CA VAL A 113 -20.24 -8.30 -18.71
C VAL A 113 -20.42 -7.49 -17.43
N PHE A 114 -21.58 -6.83 -17.27
CA PHE A 114 -21.87 -6.05 -16.07
C PHE A 114 -21.87 -6.93 -14.80
N PHE A 115 -22.59 -8.06 -14.84
CA PHE A 115 -22.67 -8.98 -13.70
C PHE A 115 -21.31 -9.64 -13.40
N PHE A 116 -20.57 -10.02 -14.44
CA PHE A 116 -19.23 -10.56 -14.30
C PHE A 116 -18.26 -9.55 -13.66
N GLY A 117 -18.29 -8.30 -14.11
CA GLY A 117 -17.52 -7.21 -13.51
C GLY A 117 -17.88 -6.99 -12.04
N PHE A 118 -19.17 -6.99 -11.71
CA PHE A 118 -19.63 -6.88 -10.32
C PHE A 118 -19.12 -8.04 -9.44
N MET A 119 -19.19 -9.27 -9.96
CA MET A 119 -18.71 -10.47 -9.26
C MET A 119 -17.19 -10.42 -9.02
N LEU A 120 -16.40 -9.95 -9.99
CA LEU A 120 -14.96 -9.76 -9.83
C LEU A 120 -14.64 -8.75 -8.73
N LEU A 121 -15.35 -7.62 -8.68
CA LEU A 121 -15.18 -6.63 -7.61
C LEU A 121 -15.48 -7.22 -6.24
N PHE A 122 -16.56 -8.01 -6.13
CA PHE A 122 -16.92 -8.69 -4.88
C PHE A 122 -15.83 -9.67 -4.44
N GLN A 123 -15.30 -10.47 -5.37
CA GLN A 123 -14.19 -11.40 -5.12
C GLN A 123 -12.93 -10.66 -4.65
N LEU A 124 -12.58 -9.53 -5.26
CA LEU A 124 -11.44 -8.71 -4.85
C LEU A 124 -11.59 -8.17 -3.43
N VAL A 125 -12.79 -7.70 -3.05
CA VAL A 125 -13.06 -7.22 -1.68
C VAL A 125 -12.94 -8.37 -0.68
N PHE A 126 -13.49 -9.54 -1.00
CA PHE A 126 -13.40 -10.72 -0.14
C PHE A 126 -11.95 -11.15 0.06
N LEU A 127 -11.17 -11.23 -1.03
CA LEU A 127 -9.76 -11.62 -0.98
C LEU A 127 -8.94 -10.61 -0.20
N LYS A 128 -9.18 -9.31 -0.39
CA LYS A 128 -8.55 -8.24 0.39
C LYS A 128 -8.81 -8.42 1.90
N LYS A 129 -10.06 -8.64 2.30
CA LYS A 129 -10.41 -8.89 3.71
C LYS A 129 -9.73 -10.13 4.27
N TYR A 130 -9.63 -11.20 3.48
CA TYR A 130 -8.95 -12.43 3.89
C TYR A 130 -7.46 -12.19 4.17
N PHE A 131 -6.76 -11.49 3.28
CA PHE A 131 -5.34 -11.16 3.48
C PHE A 131 -5.12 -10.17 4.63
N GLU A 132 -5.97 -9.16 4.78
CA GLU A 132 -5.89 -8.18 5.88
C GLU A 132 -6.03 -8.87 7.25
N LYS A 133 -6.83 -9.94 7.36
CA LYS A 133 -6.98 -10.74 8.59
C LYS A 133 -5.79 -11.69 8.86
N ARG A 134 -5.03 -12.05 7.84
CA ARG A 134 -3.91 -13.02 7.95
C ARG A 134 -2.55 -12.33 8.12
N LEU A 135 -2.42 -11.10 7.63
CA LEU A 135 -1.17 -10.33 7.64
C LEU A 135 -1.09 -9.27 8.75
N ASN A 136 -2.18 -9.06 9.49
CA ASN A 136 -2.29 -8.22 10.67
C ASN A 136 -2.56 -9.09 11.90
#